data_AF-A0A9R1JSE5-F1
#
_entry.id   AF-A0A9R1JSE5-F1
#
_cell.length_a   1.000
_cell.length_b   1.000
_cell.length_c   1.000
_cell.angle_alpha   90.00
_cell.angle_beta   90.00
_cell.angle_gamma   90.00
#
_symmetry.space_group_name_H-M   'P 1'
#
loop_
_entity.id
_entity.type
_entity.pdbx_description
1 polymer ?
#
loop_
_entity_poly.entity_id
_entity_poly.type
_entity_poly.pdbx_seq_one_letter_code
_entity_poly.pdbx_strand_id
1 'polypeptide(L)'
;MGNSLLFVVAIVVIYATTVVGAGPRVPVDINNPDVQRFGRWAVDEHENQVQDGIKFNKVVRAESDDDSELGSLLHLFIDATNGDGKDAKYEAVVDQICGKPDLLDFKPAN
;
A
#
# COMPACT_ATOMS: atom_id res chain seq x y z
N MET A 1 35.53 -23.37 7.11
CA MET A 1 34.41 -23.50 6.16
C MET A 1 33.19 -22.95 6.87
N GLY A 2 32.60 -21.80 6.58
CA GLY A 2 32.83 -20.67 5.70
C GLY A 2 31.64 -19.76 6.06
N ASN A 3 31.91 -18.56 6.56
CA ASN A 3 30.85 -17.61 6.97
C ASN A 3 29.89 -17.39 5.80
N SER A 4 28.59 -17.60 6.00
CA SER A 4 27.57 -17.08 5.08
C SER A 4 26.88 -15.89 5.72
N LEU A 5 27.01 -14.77 5.00
CA LEU A 5 26.70 -13.42 5.39
C LEU A 5 25.19 -13.21 5.52
N LEU A 6 24.81 -12.47 6.57
CA LEU A 6 23.51 -11.82 6.68
C LEU A 6 23.45 -10.70 5.64
N PHE A 7 22.79 -10.94 4.51
CA PHE A 7 22.45 -9.86 3.58
C PHE A 7 21.13 -9.23 4.02
N VAL A 8 21.21 -8.34 5.02
CA VAL A 8 20.16 -7.34 5.24
C VAL A 8 20.40 -6.24 4.21
N VAL A 9 19.74 -6.31 3.06
CA VAL A 9 19.74 -5.22 2.08
C VAL A 9 18.48 -4.41 2.30
N ALA A 10 18.53 -3.49 3.26
CA ALA A 10 17.55 -2.43 3.38
C ALA A 10 18.03 -1.24 2.53
N ILE A 11 17.67 -1.22 1.25
CA ILE A 11 17.76 0.00 0.44
C ILE A 11 16.37 0.61 0.41
N VAL A 12 16.02 1.32 1.48
CA VAL A 12 14.89 2.24 1.46
C VAL A 12 15.41 3.53 0.83
N VAL A 13 15.12 3.75 -0.46
CA VAL A 13 15.32 5.06 -1.08
C VAL A 13 14.21 5.96 -0.57
N ILE A 14 14.44 6.59 0.59
CA ILE A 14 13.52 7.56 1.17
C ILE A 14 13.65 8.86 0.36
N TYR A 15 12.85 9.02 -0.69
CA TYR A 15 12.41 10.36 -1.07
C TYR A 15 11.32 10.74 -0.07
N ALA A 16 11.71 11.38 1.03
CA ALA A 16 10.75 12.01 1.93
C ALA A 16 10.17 13.24 1.21
N THR A 17 9.26 13.01 0.28
CA THR A 17 8.29 14.04 -0.06
C THR A 17 7.28 14.02 1.08
N THR A 18 7.28 15.09 1.87
CA THR A 18 6.24 15.27 2.88
C THR A 18 4.94 15.52 2.13
N VAL A 19 4.21 14.46 1.76
CA VAL A 19 2.86 14.61 1.24
C VAL A 19 1.96 14.90 2.43
N VAL A 20 1.89 16.18 2.77
CA VAL A 20 1.08 16.69 3.87
C VAL A 20 -0.33 16.87 3.32
N GLY A 21 -1.11 15.80 3.30
CA GLY A 21 -2.57 15.89 3.35
C GLY A 21 -2.98 16.31 4.76
N ALA A 22 -2.93 17.62 5.07
CA ALA A 22 -3.32 18.15 6.39
C ALA A 22 -4.84 18.29 6.58
N GLY A 23 -5.64 17.82 5.61
CA GLY A 23 -7.10 17.80 5.69
C GLY A 23 -7.63 16.53 6.38
N PRO A 24 -8.87 16.54 6.89
CA PRO A 24 -9.53 15.31 7.31
C PRO A 24 -9.69 14.38 6.10
N ARG A 25 -9.31 13.11 6.25
CA ARG A 25 -9.53 12.10 5.22
C ARG A 25 -11.02 11.85 5.01
N VAL A 26 -11.41 11.69 3.76
CA VAL A 26 -12.79 11.45 3.33
C VAL A 26 -12.96 9.97 3.00
N PRO A 27 -14.02 9.28 3.48
CA PRO A 27 -14.27 7.89 3.11
C PRO A 27 -14.52 7.74 1.61
N VAL A 28 -13.90 6.73 1.01
CA VAL A 28 -14.10 6.34 -0.40
C VAL A 28 -14.95 5.07 -0.45
N ASP A 29 -15.84 4.98 -1.45
CA ASP A 29 -16.69 3.80 -1.62
C ASP A 29 -15.87 2.55 -1.99
N ILE A 30 -15.84 1.57 -1.09
CA ILE A 30 -15.13 0.30 -1.28
C ILE A 30 -15.73 -0.58 -2.40
N ASN A 31 -16.96 -0.28 -2.83
CA ASN A 31 -17.61 -0.96 -3.95
C ASN A 31 -17.17 -0.38 -5.31
N ASN A 32 -16.44 0.73 -5.31
CA ASN A 32 -15.79 1.23 -6.52
C ASN A 32 -14.78 0.16 -7.02
N PRO A 33 -14.94 -0.36 -8.25
CA PRO A 33 -14.03 -1.40 -8.76
C PRO A 33 -12.57 -0.94 -8.80
N ASP A 34 -12.33 0.37 -8.93
CA ASP A 34 -11.00 0.95 -8.96
C ASP A 34 -10.30 0.81 -7.60
N VAL A 35 -11.03 0.91 -6.49
CA VAL A 35 -10.48 0.70 -5.14
C VAL A 35 -9.92 -0.71 -4.99
N GLN A 36 -10.66 -1.74 -5.43
CA GLN A 36 -10.16 -3.12 -5.38
C GLN A 36 -9.00 -3.34 -6.36
N ARG A 37 -9.01 -2.69 -7.52
CA ARG A 37 -7.90 -2.73 -8.48
C ARG A 37 -6.63 -2.13 -7.88
N PHE A 38 -6.71 -0.96 -7.27
CA PHE A 38 -5.56 -0.31 -6.63
C PHE A 38 -5.06 -1.09 -5.42
N GLY A 39 -5.95 -1.68 -4.63
CA GLY A 39 -5.54 -2.54 -3.51
C GLY A 39 -4.75 -3.76 -3.97
N ARG A 40 -5.20 -4.44 -5.04
CA ARG A 40 -4.46 -5.56 -5.63
C ARG A 40 -3.11 -5.11 -6.18
N TRP A 41 -3.11 -4.02 -6.95
CA TRP A 41 -1.89 -3.46 -7.52
C TRP A 41 -0.87 -3.08 -6.44
N ALA A 42 -1.30 -2.47 -5.33
CA ALA A 42 -0.41 -2.09 -4.24
C ALA A 42 0.28 -3.31 -3.59
N VAL A 43 -0.45 -4.43 -3.42
CA VAL A 43 0.16 -5.67 -2.93
C VAL A 43 1.12 -6.25 -3.97
N ASP A 44 0.73 -6.31 -5.25
CA ASP A 44 1.60 -6.83 -6.30
C ASP A 44 2.89 -6.00 -6.43
N GLU A 45 2.79 -4.68 -6.30
CA GLU A 45 3.92 -3.75 -6.34
C GLU A 45 4.86 -3.94 -5.14
N HIS A 46 4.32 -4.06 -3.92
CA HIS A 46 5.11 -4.39 -2.72
C HIS A 46 5.81 -5.76 -2.86
N GLU A 47 5.09 -6.78 -3.32
CA GLU A 47 5.64 -8.12 -3.55
C GLU A 47 6.76 -8.12 -4.59
N ASN A 48 6.64 -7.33 -5.66
CA ASN A 48 7.69 -7.18 -6.66
C ASN A 48 8.97 -6.56 -6.08
N GLN A 49 8.85 -5.71 -5.07
CA GLN A 49 9.97 -5.01 -4.43
C GLN A 49 10.62 -5.83 -3.32
N VAL A 50 9.83 -6.47 -2.45
CA VAL A 50 10.31 -7.09 -1.21
C VAL A 50 10.28 -8.62 -1.25
N GLN A 51 9.39 -9.21 -2.05
CA GLN A 51 9.22 -10.67 -2.19
C GLN A 51 8.96 -11.39 -0.86
N ASP A 52 8.11 -10.82 0.02
CA ASP A 52 7.79 -11.37 1.35
C ASP A 52 6.53 -12.26 1.39
N GLY A 53 5.89 -12.52 0.26
CA GLY A 53 4.87 -13.55 0.09
C GLY A 53 3.46 -13.14 0.49
N ILE A 54 3.21 -11.85 0.64
CA ILE A 54 1.89 -11.26 0.90
C ILE A 54 0.96 -11.49 -0.30
N LYS A 55 -0.30 -11.81 -0.01
CA LYS A 55 -1.33 -12.06 -1.02
C LYS A 55 -2.56 -11.23 -0.74
N PHE A 56 -3.00 -10.49 -1.74
CA PHE A 56 -4.20 -9.67 -1.67
C PHE A 56 -5.47 -10.52 -1.51
N ASN A 57 -6.29 -10.21 -0.50
CA ASN A 57 -7.65 -10.76 -0.37
C ASN A 57 -8.69 -9.73 -0.86
N LYS A 58 -8.76 -8.57 -0.19
CA LYS A 58 -9.70 -7.49 -0.52
C LYS A 58 -9.31 -6.17 0.16
N VAL A 59 -9.78 -5.05 -0.38
CA VAL A 59 -9.83 -3.78 0.36
C VAL A 59 -11.06 -3.78 1.27
N VAL A 60 -10.87 -3.41 2.54
CA VAL A 60 -11.93 -3.36 3.57
C VAL A 60 -12.33 -1.94 3.97
N ARG A 61 -11.47 -0.96 3.72
CA ARG A 61 -11.73 0.47 3.90
C ARG A 61 -10.84 1.25 2.95
N ALA A 62 -11.36 2.35 2.43
CA ALA A 62 -10.61 3.27 1.59
C ALA A 62 -10.91 4.71 2.00
N GLU A 63 -9.90 5.58 1.92
CA GLU A 63 -10.02 7.01 2.24
C GLU A 63 -9.17 7.84 1.28
N SER A 64 -9.56 9.10 1.07
CA SER A 64 -8.81 10.07 0.27
C SER A 64 -8.51 11.33 1.05
N ASP A 65 -7.47 12.07 0.65
CA ASP A 65 -7.12 13.36 1.24
C ASP A 65 -7.94 14.55 0.70
N ASP A 66 -8.79 14.31 -0.30
CA ASP A 66 -9.68 15.31 -0.89
C ASP A 66 -11.04 14.69 -1.30
N ASP A 67 -12.03 15.54 -1.59
CA ASP A 67 -13.42 15.14 -1.92
C ASP A 67 -13.58 14.51 -3.33
N SER A 68 -12.49 14.32 -4.09
CA SER A 68 -12.55 13.62 -5.37
C SER A 68 -12.79 12.13 -5.15
N GLU A 69 -13.42 11.45 -6.12
CA GLU A 69 -13.86 10.05 -6.00
C GLU A 69 -12.79 9.08 -5.46
N LEU A 70 -11.52 9.27 -5.83
CA LEU A 70 -10.38 8.50 -5.31
C LEU A 70 -9.29 9.37 -4.69
N GLY A 71 -9.46 10.69 -4.71
CA GLY A 71 -8.46 11.67 -4.30
C GLY A 71 -7.10 11.62 -5.00
N SER A 72 -6.27 12.60 -4.65
CA SER A 72 -4.86 12.67 -5.07
C SER A 72 -4.01 11.60 -4.36
N LEU A 73 -4.29 11.39 -3.07
CA LEU A 73 -3.74 10.29 -2.26
C LEU A 73 -4.88 9.37 -1.83
N LEU A 74 -4.73 8.09 -2.14
CA LEU A 74 -5.68 7.05 -1.79
C LEU A 74 -5.07 6.14 -0.71
N HIS A 75 -5.69 6.14 0.46
CA HIS A 75 -5.37 5.29 1.60
C HIS A 75 -6.22 4.02 1.55
N LEU A 76 -5.58 2.88 1.37
CA LEU A 76 -6.23 1.58 1.22
C LEU A 76 -5.93 0.68 2.40
N PHE A 77 -6.96 0.28 3.14
CA PHE A 77 -6.86 -0.70 4.19
C PHE A 77 -7.19 -2.07 3.63
N ILE A 78 -6.18 -2.93 3.56
CA ILE A 78 -6.20 -4.18 2.82
C ILE A 78 -6.21 -5.34 3.81
N ASP A 79 -7.14 -6.27 3.59
CA ASP A 79 -7.09 -7.62 4.13
C ASP A 79 -6.23 -8.48 3.19
N ALA A 80 -5.22 -9.14 3.73
CA ALA A 80 -4.25 -9.93 3.01
C ALA A 80 -3.84 -11.17 3.80
N THR A 81 -3.26 -12.15 3.11
CA THR A 81 -2.56 -13.26 3.74
C THR A 81 -1.06 -12.95 3.70
N ASN A 82 -0.39 -12.93 4.85
CA ASN A 82 1.05 -12.66 4.91
C ASN A 82 1.91 -13.86 4.47
N GLY A 83 3.23 -13.70 4.42
CA GLY A 83 4.17 -14.77 4.03
C GLY A 83 4.11 -16.05 4.87
N ASP A 84 3.61 -15.96 6.11
CA ASP A 84 3.37 -17.13 6.98
C ASP A 84 2.04 -17.85 6.66
N GLY A 85 1.26 -17.36 5.71
CA GLY A 85 -0.07 -17.89 5.39
C GLY A 85 -1.15 -17.47 6.38
N LYS A 86 -0.94 -16.41 7.18
CA LYS A 86 -1.92 -15.91 8.17
C LYS A 86 -2.62 -14.66 7.68
N ASP A 87 -3.87 -14.48 8.09
CA ASP A 87 -4.61 -13.24 7.86
C ASP A 87 -3.90 -12.06 8.55
N ALA A 88 -3.74 -10.98 7.80
CA ALA A 88 -3.08 -9.75 8.21
C ALA A 88 -3.73 -8.55 7.53
N LYS A 89 -3.57 -7.37 8.13
CA LYS A 89 -4.07 -6.11 7.56
C LYS A 89 -2.91 -5.19 7.25
N TYR A 90 -3.06 -4.42 6.18
CA TYR A 90 -2.09 -3.44 5.74
C TYR A 90 -2.76 -2.12 5.38
N GLU A 91 -2.06 -1.00 5.54
CA GLU A 91 -2.38 0.28 4.92
C GLU A 91 -1.41 0.48 3.76
N ALA A 92 -1.96 0.73 2.57
CA ALA A 92 -1.22 1.17 1.41
C ALA A 92 -1.60 2.61 1.07
N VAL A 93 -0.61 3.44 0.70
CA VAL A 93 -0.84 4.82 0.25
C VAL A 93 -0.44 4.92 -1.22
N VAL A 94 -1.42 5.26 -2.06
CA VAL A 94 -1.25 5.34 -3.51
C VAL A 94 -1.38 6.80 -3.96
N ASP A 95 -0.37 7.33 -4.64
CA ASP A 95 -0.40 8.64 -5.30
C ASP A 95 -0.94 8.49 -6.72
N GLN A 96 -1.91 9.33 -7.09
CA GLN A 96 -2.56 9.33 -8.40
C GLN A 96 -2.28 10.60 -9.23
N ILE A 97 -1.45 11.52 -8.74
CA ILE A 97 -1.28 12.87 -9.32
C ILE A 97 -0.63 12.85 -10.71
N CYS A 98 0.29 11.91 -10.99
CA CYS A 98 1.10 11.93 -12.21
C CYS A 98 0.64 10.97 -13.33
N GLY A 99 -0.62 10.52 -13.29
CA GLY A 99 -1.22 9.67 -14.33
C GLY A 99 -0.74 8.21 -14.36
N LYS A 100 0.37 7.90 -13.69
CA LYS A 100 0.72 6.55 -13.25
C LYS A 100 0.61 6.50 -11.73
N PRO A 101 -0.04 5.46 -11.17
CA PRO A 101 -0.09 5.31 -9.74
C PRO A 101 1.29 4.97 -9.19
N ASP A 102 1.68 5.61 -8.08
CA ASP A 102 2.90 5.31 -7.35
C ASP A 102 2.55 4.84 -5.93
N LEU A 103 3.24 3.79 -5.45
CA LEU A 103 3.06 3.24 -4.11
C LEU A 103 3.99 3.98 -3.16
N LEU A 104 3.44 4.86 -2.33
CA LEU A 104 4.22 5.71 -1.42
C LEU A 104 4.56 5.02 -0.10
N ASP A 105 3.65 4.21 0.42
CA ASP A 105 3.81 3.50 1.70
C ASP A 105 3.01 2.20 1.69
N PHE A 106 3.56 1.18 2.36
CA PHE A 106 2.90 -0.11 2.58
C PHE A 106 3.33 -0.65 3.94
N LYS A 107 2.41 -0.68 4.91
CA LYS A 107 2.73 -1.02 6.30
C LYS A 107 1.60 -1.81 6.99
N PRO A 108 1.91 -2.60 8.03
CA PRO A 108 0.87 -3.26 8.82
C PRO A 108 -0.14 -2.27 9.41
N ALA A 109 -1.41 -2.66 9.41
CA ALA A 109 -2.53 -1.93 10.01
C ALA A 109 -3.17 -2.75 11.13
N ASN A 110 -3.69 -2.08 12.16
CA ASN A 110 -4.39 -2.72 13.29
C ASN A 110 -5.92 -2.64 13.09
#